data_AF-A0A7X2SUN5-F1
#
_entry.id   AF-A0A7X2SUN5-F1
#
_cell.length_a   1.000
_cell.length_b   1.000
_cell.length_c   1.000
_cell.angle_alpha   90.00
_cell.angle_beta   90.00
_cell.angle_gamma   90.00
#
_symmetry.space_group_name_H-M   'P 1'
#
loop_
_entity.id
_entity.type
_entity.pdbx_description
1 polymer ?
#
loop_
_entity_poly.entity_id
_entity_poly.type
_entity_poly.pdbx_seq_one_letter_code
_entity_poly.pdbx_strand_id
1 'polypeptide(L)'
;ADRIGPARVTQAGAALVTISFALMFLLPLLPMPAQLALIVLCTIGFDLGVQATLVAHQTLVYGLAPEARSRLNALLFTVVFIGMATGAALGSLALAHWGWNGVVALSTLAGAAALAVRFASRHLKN
;
A
#
# COMPACT_ATOMS: atom_id res chain seq x y z
N ALA A 1 10.15 8.60 10.10
CA ALA A 1 10.90 8.91 8.86
C ALA A 1 12.30 9.45 9.17
N ASP A 2 12.44 10.22 10.25
CA ASP A 2 13.65 11.02 10.53
C ASP A 2 14.90 10.24 10.95
N ARG A 3 14.78 9.00 11.42
CA ARG A 3 15.93 8.18 11.85
C ARG A 3 16.39 7.08 10.89
N ILE A 4 15.54 6.65 9.94
CA ILE A 4 15.73 5.42 9.16
C ILE A 4 15.78 5.69 7.64
N GLY A 5 15.44 6.91 7.22
CA GLY A 5 15.41 7.33 5.83
C GLY A 5 14.09 6.98 5.14
N PRO A 6 13.49 7.91 4.38
CA PRO A 6 12.16 7.74 3.77
C PRO A 6 12.09 6.56 2.77
N ALA A 7 13.20 6.19 2.16
CA ALA A 7 13.28 5.02 1.29
C ALA A 7 13.09 3.68 2.03
N ARG A 8 13.44 3.59 3.32
CA ARG A 8 13.20 2.37 4.14
C ARG A 8 11.79 2.33 4.68
N VAL A 9 11.21 3.48 5.03
CA VAL A 9 9.82 3.58 5.48
C VAL A 9 8.84 3.14 4.38
N THR A 10 9.06 3.61 3.14
CA THR A 10 8.21 3.21 2.01
C THR A 10 8.29 1.71 1.69
N GLN A 11 9.45 1.07 1.90
CA GLN A 11 9.57 -0.39 1.75
C GLN A 11 8.88 -1.15 2.88
N ALA A 12 9.09 -0.73 4.13
CA ALA A 12 8.45 -1.35 5.28
C ALA A 12 6.93 -1.22 5.21
N GLY A 13 6.41 -0.06 4.79
CA GLY A 13 4.99 0.16 4.55
C GLY A 13 4.44 -0.73 3.44
N ALA A 14 5.11 -0.82 2.29
CA ALA A 14 4.70 -1.71 1.20
C ALA A 14 4.72 -3.20 1.60
N ALA A 15 5.74 -3.62 2.35
CA ALA A 15 5.83 -4.99 2.87
C ALA A 15 4.69 -5.27 3.87
N LEU A 16 4.41 -4.33 4.77
CA LEU A 16 3.33 -4.45 5.75
C LEU A 16 1.96 -4.60 5.05
N VAL A 17 1.66 -3.73 4.07
CA VAL A 17 0.43 -3.84 3.27
C VAL A 17 0.34 -5.20 2.57
N THR A 18 1.43 -5.64 1.95
CA THR A 18 1.47 -6.93 1.24
C THR A 18 1.21 -8.10 2.18
N ILE A 19 1.85 -8.10 3.35
CA ILE A 19 1.68 -9.14 4.38
C ILE A 19 0.25 -9.12 4.93
N SER A 20 -0.30 -7.94 5.24
CA SER A 20 -1.67 -7.80 5.74
C SER A 20 -2.69 -8.40 4.78
N PHE A 21 -2.60 -8.13 3.49
CA PHE A 21 -3.50 -8.76 2.52
C PHE A 21 -3.19 -10.24 2.32
N ALA A 22 -1.91 -10.64 2.25
CA ALA A 22 -1.54 -12.06 2.11
C ALA A 22 -2.06 -12.92 3.28
N LEU A 23 -2.05 -12.39 4.50
CA LEU A 23 -2.60 -13.06 5.67
C LEU A 23 -4.10 -13.33 5.57
N MET A 24 -4.85 -12.51 4.81
CA MET A 24 -6.28 -12.73 4.61
C MET A 24 -6.60 -14.01 3.83
N PHE A 25 -5.63 -14.61 3.12
CA PHE A 25 -5.82 -15.94 2.53
C PHE A 25 -5.97 -17.06 3.57
N LEU A 26 -5.59 -16.83 4.83
CA LEU A 26 -5.77 -17.79 5.93
C LEU A 26 -7.19 -17.75 6.51
N LEU A 27 -8.04 -16.78 6.12
CA LEU A 27 -9.41 -16.65 6.62
C LEU A 27 -10.24 -17.94 6.49
N PRO A 28 -10.24 -18.67 5.37
CA PRO A 28 -11.05 -19.87 5.22
C PRO A 28 -10.65 -21.02 6.16
N LEU A 29 -9.44 -21.00 6.71
CA LEU A 29 -8.92 -22.04 7.60
C LEU A 29 -9.23 -21.77 9.08
N LEU A 30 -9.76 -20.58 9.42
CA LEU A 30 -9.96 -20.14 10.79
C LEU A 30 -11.43 -20.24 11.23
N PRO A 31 -11.69 -20.49 12.52
CA PRO A 31 -13.03 -20.42 13.08
C PRO A 31 -13.58 -18.98 13.05
N MET A 32 -14.91 -18.83 12.99
CA MET A 32 -15.60 -17.55 12.79
C MET A 32 -15.11 -16.38 13.70
N PRO A 33 -14.84 -16.57 15.01
CA PRO A 33 -14.34 -15.49 15.86
C PRO A 33 -12.92 -15.04 15.48
N ALA A 34 -12.07 -16.00 15.08
CA ALA A 34 -10.70 -15.73 14.68
C ALA A 34 -10.62 -15.04 13.31
N GLN A 35 -11.59 -15.26 12.42
CA GLN A 35 -11.68 -14.54 11.14
C GLN A 35 -11.86 -13.04 11.35
N LEU A 36 -12.78 -12.63 12.24
CA LEU A 36 -12.99 -11.22 12.56
C LEU A 36 -11.75 -10.58 13.18
N ALA A 37 -11.10 -11.27 14.12
CA ALA A 37 -9.87 -10.80 14.73
C ALA A 37 -8.74 -10.61 13.69
N LEU A 38 -8.60 -11.55 12.75
CA LEU A 38 -7.61 -11.46 11.68
C LEU A 38 -7.92 -10.30 10.71
N ILE A 39 -9.19 -10.09 10.35
CA ILE A 39 -9.60 -8.96 9.51
C ILE A 39 -9.25 -7.63 10.19
N VAL A 40 -9.55 -7.49 11.48
CA VAL A 40 -9.22 -6.28 12.25
C VAL A 40 -7.70 -6.05 12.26
N LEU A 41 -6.92 -7.08 12.58
CA LEU A 41 -5.47 -7.00 12.60
C LEU A 41 -4.88 -6.60 11.23
N CYS A 42 -5.35 -7.25 10.16
CA CYS A 42 -4.91 -6.97 8.81
C CYS A 42 -5.32 -5.56 8.37
N THR A 43 -6.51 -5.10 8.77
CA THR A 43 -7.01 -3.76 8.43
C THR A 43 -6.16 -2.66 9.04
N ILE A 44 -5.85 -2.81 10.34
CA ILE A 44 -4.93 -1.90 11.03
C ILE A 44 -3.55 -1.94 10.39
N GLY A 45 -3.05 -3.14 10.08
CA GLY A 45 -1.73 -3.32 9.47
C GLY A 45 -1.59 -2.62 8.12
N PHE A 46 -2.53 -2.85 7.19
CA PHE A 46 -2.43 -2.22 5.87
C PHE A 46 -2.66 -0.71 5.96
N ASP A 47 -3.57 -0.21 6.82
CA ASP A 47 -3.82 1.22 6.96
C ASP A 47 -2.57 1.95 7.45
N LEU A 48 -1.92 1.41 8.50
CA LEU A 48 -0.64 1.93 8.99
C LEU A 48 0.44 1.90 7.90
N GLY A 49 0.50 0.84 7.10
CA GLY A 49 1.46 0.71 6.00
C GLY A 49 1.24 1.75 4.90
N VAL A 50 -0.02 2.01 4.52
CA VAL A 50 -0.39 3.06 3.56
C VAL A 50 -0.07 4.44 4.10
N GLN A 51 -0.47 4.75 5.33
CA GLN A 51 -0.23 6.06 5.94
C GLN A 51 1.26 6.35 6.12
N ALA A 52 2.04 5.38 6.60
CA ALA A 52 3.50 5.53 6.73
C ALA A 52 4.17 5.78 5.36
N THR A 53 3.69 5.10 4.31
CA THR A 53 4.20 5.27 2.95
C THR A 53 3.86 6.65 2.39
N LEU A 54 2.62 7.10 2.59
CA LEU A 54 2.16 8.41 2.14
C LEU A 54 2.96 9.54 2.78
N VAL A 55 3.16 9.48 4.10
CA VAL A 55 3.97 10.48 4.83
C VAL A 55 5.41 10.49 4.29
N ALA A 56 6.01 9.32 4.06
CA ALA A 56 7.36 9.25 3.50
C ALA A 56 7.45 9.79 2.06
N HIS A 57 6.42 9.58 1.22
CA HIS A 57 6.33 10.18 -0.11
C HIS A 57 6.16 11.70 -0.05
N GLN A 58 5.33 12.20 0.86
CA GLN A 58 5.18 13.64 1.07
C GLN A 58 6.51 14.29 1.45
N THR A 59 7.27 13.69 2.38
CA THR A 59 8.60 14.20 2.76
C THR A 59 9.57 14.21 1.59
N LEU A 60 9.61 13.14 0.78
CA LEU A 60 10.49 13.06 -0.39
C LEU A 60 10.10 14.05 -1.50
N VAL A 61 8.80 14.14 -1.80
CA VAL A 61 8.28 14.97 -2.89
C VAL A 61 8.43 16.45 -2.52
N TYR A 62 8.04 16.84 -1.31
CA TYR A 62 8.15 18.25 -0.87
C TYR A 62 9.58 18.71 -0.65
N GLY A 63 10.53 17.78 -0.45
CA GLY A 63 11.96 18.09 -0.38
C GLY A 63 12.59 18.46 -1.73
N LEU A 64 11.95 18.16 -2.88
CA LEU A 64 12.52 18.44 -4.21
C LEU A 64 12.52 19.93 -4.56
N ALA A 65 11.44 20.63 -4.25
CA ALA A 65 11.29 22.06 -4.54
C ALA A 65 10.41 22.72 -3.46
N PRO A 66 11.00 23.16 -2.33
CA PRO A 66 10.27 23.77 -1.22
C PRO A 66 9.41 24.96 -1.63
N GLU A 67 9.88 25.74 -2.62
CA GLU A 67 9.19 26.91 -3.17
C GLU A 67 7.89 26.56 -3.93
N ALA A 68 7.78 25.34 -4.48
CA ALA A 68 6.64 24.88 -5.27
C ALA A 68 5.75 23.87 -4.53
N ARG A 69 5.75 23.89 -3.18
CA ARG A 69 5.06 22.90 -2.33
C ARG A 69 3.58 22.70 -2.67
N SER A 70 2.85 23.78 -2.99
CA SER A 70 1.43 23.69 -3.38
C SER A 70 1.21 22.89 -4.66
N ARG A 71 2.03 23.12 -5.70
CA ARG A 71 1.97 22.39 -6.98
C ARG A 71 2.33 20.92 -6.80
N LEU A 72 3.35 20.63 -5.99
CA LEU A 72 3.77 19.28 -5.69
C LEU A 72 2.71 18.49 -4.89
N ASN A 73 2.03 19.14 -3.93
CA ASN A 73 0.92 18.54 -3.21
C ASN A 73 -0.25 18.21 -4.15
N ALA A 74 -0.60 19.16 -5.04
CA ALA A 74 -1.63 18.92 -6.05
C ALA A 74 -1.28 17.71 -6.92
N LEU A 75 -0.06 17.66 -7.46
CA LEU A 75 0.39 16.55 -8.30
C LEU A 75 0.38 15.20 -7.55
N LEU A 76 0.87 15.17 -6.31
CA LEU A 76 0.86 13.97 -5.48
C LEU A 76 -0.56 13.45 -5.28
N PHE A 77 -1.49 14.31 -4.86
CA PHE A 77 -2.86 13.90 -4.63
C PHE A 77 -3.61 13.54 -5.92
N THR A 78 -3.31 14.20 -7.06
CA THR A 78 -3.85 13.80 -8.37
C THR A 78 -3.46 12.35 -8.70
N VAL A 79 -2.20 11.97 -8.54
CA VAL A 79 -1.75 10.60 -8.79
C VAL A 79 -2.38 9.61 -7.80
N VAL A 80 -2.48 9.99 -6.53
CA VAL A 80 -3.15 9.19 -5.50
C VAL A 80 -4.63 8.96 -5.84
N PHE A 81 -5.35 9.99 -6.30
CA PHE A 81 -6.75 9.85 -6.73
C PHE A 81 -6.92 8.96 -7.95
N ILE A 82 -6.04 9.06 -8.95
CA ILE A 82 -6.05 8.16 -10.11
C ILE A 82 -5.84 6.71 -9.65
N GLY A 83 -4.88 6.49 -8.75
CA GLY A 83 -4.64 5.18 -8.15
C GLY A 83 -5.84 4.64 -7.40
N MET A 84 -6.49 5.46 -6.56
CA MET A 84 -7.70 5.08 -5.82
C MET A 84 -8.87 4.74 -6.76
N ALA A 85 -9.13 5.56 -7.78
CA ALA A 85 -10.19 5.31 -8.75
C ALA A 85 -9.97 4.01 -9.54
N THR A 86 -8.74 3.81 -10.00
CA THR A 86 -8.34 2.58 -10.72
C THR A 86 -8.45 1.35 -9.81
N GLY A 87 -7.96 1.47 -8.57
CA GLY A 87 -8.03 0.41 -7.57
C GLY A 87 -9.47 0.05 -7.19
N ALA A 88 -10.36 1.03 -7.05
CA ALA A 88 -11.77 0.81 -6.81
C ALA A 88 -12.43 0.07 -7.98
N ALA A 89 -12.20 0.50 -9.22
CA ALA A 89 -12.76 -0.15 -10.40
C ALA A 89 -12.28 -1.61 -10.54
N LEU A 90 -10.97 -1.84 -10.40
CA LEU A 90 -10.40 -3.20 -10.44
C LEU A 90 -10.87 -4.05 -9.25
N GLY A 91 -10.98 -3.47 -8.06
CA GLY A 91 -11.46 -4.15 -6.87
C GLY A 91 -12.92 -4.58 -6.98
N SER A 92 -13.79 -3.70 -7.49
CA SER A 92 -15.20 -4.03 -7.78
C SER A 92 -15.31 -5.13 -8.83
N LEU A 93 -14.51 -5.08 -9.89
CA LEU A 93 -14.48 -6.13 -10.92
C LEU A 93 -13.99 -7.47 -10.35
N ALA A 94 -12.93 -7.44 -9.55
CA ALA A 94 -12.39 -8.63 -8.91
C ALA A 94 -13.39 -9.26 -7.93
N LEU A 95 -14.11 -8.43 -7.17
CA LEU A 95 -15.19 -8.88 -6.29
C LEU A 95 -16.34 -9.51 -7.09
N ALA A 96 -16.74 -8.91 -8.20
CA ALA A 96 -17.84 -9.41 -9.02
C ALA A 96 -17.54 -10.77 -9.68
N HIS A 97 -16.31 -11.00 -10.13
CA HIS A 97 -15.93 -12.23 -10.83
C HIS A 97 -15.35 -13.33 -9.94
N TRP A 98 -14.58 -12.98 -8.91
CA TRP A 98 -13.83 -13.94 -8.08
C TRP A 98 -14.13 -13.81 -6.58
N GLY A 99 -15.11 -12.97 -6.21
CA GLY A 99 -15.50 -12.76 -4.83
C GLY A 99 -14.38 -12.16 -3.98
N TRP A 100 -14.44 -12.41 -2.68
CA TRP A 100 -13.48 -11.87 -1.71
C TRP A 100 -12.03 -12.27 -2.02
N ASN A 101 -11.80 -13.52 -2.43
CA ASN A 101 -10.47 -14.02 -2.77
C ASN A 101 -9.85 -13.26 -3.95
N GLY A 102 -10.66 -12.81 -4.91
CA GLY A 102 -10.20 -11.95 -6.00
C GLY A 102 -9.67 -10.61 -5.51
N VAL A 103 -10.38 -9.97 -4.58
CA VAL A 103 -9.98 -8.69 -3.99
C VAL A 103 -8.69 -8.83 -3.20
N VAL A 104 -8.58 -9.89 -2.38
CA VAL A 104 -7.37 -10.19 -1.61
C VAL A 104 -6.18 -10.43 -2.55
N ALA A 105 -6.35 -11.26 -3.59
CA ALA A 105 -5.30 -11.52 -4.57
C ALA A 105 -4.84 -10.26 -5.31
N LEU A 106 -5.77 -9.45 -5.81
CA LEU A 106 -5.46 -8.19 -6.46
C LEU A 106 -4.65 -7.27 -5.54
N SER A 107 -5.07 -7.16 -4.28
CA SER A 107 -4.44 -6.27 -3.30
C SER A 107 -3.04 -6.75 -2.90
N THR A 108 -2.88 -8.06 -2.69
CA THR A 108 -1.57 -8.68 -2.43
C THR A 108 -0.62 -8.49 -3.62
N LEU A 109 -1.09 -8.71 -4.86
CA LEU A 109 -0.27 -8.53 -6.07
C LEU A 109 0.13 -7.07 -6.27
N ALA A 110 -0.79 -6.13 -6.05
CA ALA A 110 -0.50 -4.70 -6.12
C ALA A 110 0.57 -4.29 -5.08
N GLY A 111 0.44 -4.77 -3.84
CA GLY A 111 1.44 -4.55 -2.78
C GLY A 111 2.81 -5.15 -3.14
N ALA A 112 2.82 -6.40 -3.62
CA ALA A 112 4.04 -7.08 -4.04
C ALA A 112 4.72 -6.37 -5.22
N ALA A 113 3.97 -5.91 -6.20
CA ALA A 113 4.49 -5.12 -7.32
C ALA A 113 5.10 -3.79 -6.84
N ALA A 114 4.42 -3.08 -5.93
CA ALA A 114 4.95 -1.85 -5.34
C ALA A 114 6.26 -2.11 -4.57
N LEU A 115 6.33 -3.21 -3.83
CA LEU A 115 7.54 -3.63 -3.12
C LEU A 115 8.67 -4.00 -4.09
N ALA A 116 8.38 -4.73 -5.17
CA ALA A 116 9.34 -5.09 -6.21
C ALA A 116 9.93 -3.85 -6.89
N VAL A 117 9.10 -2.89 -7.29
CA VAL A 117 9.55 -1.60 -7.85
C VAL A 117 10.48 -0.87 -6.87
N ARG A 118 10.17 -0.90 -5.57
CA ARG A 118 11.02 -0.28 -4.55
C ARG A 118 12.36 -1.00 -4.37
N PHE A 119 12.41 -2.32 -4.48
CA PHE A 119 13.67 -3.06 -4.46
C PHE A 119 14.51 -2.79 -5.72
N ALA A 120 13.90 -2.81 -6.90
CA ALA A 120 14.58 -2.51 -8.17
C ALA A 120 15.17 -1.09 -8.18
N SER A 121 14.42 -0.10 -7.68
CA SER A 121 14.89 1.29 -7.59
C SER A 121 16.09 1.52 -6.66
N ARG A 122 16.33 0.60 -5.70
CA ARG A 122 17.54 0.64 -4.86
C ARG A 122 18.75 0.02 -5.57
N HIS A 123 18.53 -1.02 -6.37
CA HIS A 123 19.61 -1.68 -7.11
C HIS A 123 20.24 -0.76 -8.16
N LEU A 124 19.46 0.15 -8.76
CA LEU A 124 19.95 1.13 -9.75
C LEU A 124 20.79 2.28 -9.15
N LYS A 125 20.87 2.40 -7.82
CA LYS A 125 21.69 3.42 -7.13
C LYS A 125 22.99 2.87 -6.56
N ASN A 126 23.23 1.56 -6.69
CA ASN A 126 24.49 0.90 -6.38
C ASN A 126 25.27 0.67 -7.68
#